data_AF-A0A540M6L4-F1
#
_entry.id   AF-A0A540M6L4-F1
#
_cell.length_a   1.000
_cell.length_b   1.000
_cell.length_c   1.000
_cell.angle_alpha   90.00
_cell.angle_beta   90.00
_cell.angle_gamma   90.00
#
_symmetry.space_group_name_H-M   'P 1'
#
loop_
_entity.id
_entity.type
_entity.pdbx_description
1 polymer ?
#
loop_
_entity_poly.entity_id
_entity_poly.type
_entity_poly.pdbx_seq_one_letter_code
_entity_poly.pdbx_strand_id
1 'polypeptide(L)'
;MQAVALRVAGDKAMFYRVRVLGTQDTLLDDTGSHYFYRCHIQGSVDFIFGRSRSLYQDCVIQSTAQNSGAIAAHHRDSPNEDTGFSFVNCKIIGTGYIYLGRAWGNYSRTVYSYCHFDDIITPPGWSDWNYPSRQNASFASTGQWISENTNAGAEEQKQEEGCRG
;
A
#
# COMPACT_ATOMS: atom_id res chain seq x y z
N MET A 1 8.60 17.98 4.18
CA MET A 1 7.76 18.49 5.28
C MET A 1 6.58 17.55 5.36
N GLN A 2 6.32 16.98 6.53
CA GLN A 2 5.21 16.06 6.76
C GLN A 2 3.93 16.87 6.99
N ALA A 3 2.82 16.53 6.33
CA ALA A 3 1.57 17.26 6.48
C ALA A 3 0.37 16.30 6.37
N VAL A 4 -0.10 15.82 7.52
CA VAL A 4 -1.27 14.96 7.62
C VAL A 4 -2.52 15.76 7.30
N ALA A 5 -3.23 15.36 6.24
CA ALA A 5 -4.52 15.94 5.87
C ALA A 5 -5.67 15.28 6.66
N LEU A 6 -5.58 13.97 6.90
CA LEU A 6 -6.56 13.21 7.68
C LEU A 6 -5.84 12.17 8.54
N ARG A 7 -6.16 12.14 9.84
CA ARG A 7 -5.84 11.05 10.75
C ARG A 7 -7.11 10.30 11.11
N VAL A 8 -7.10 8.98 10.97
CA VAL A 8 -8.23 8.12 11.37
C VAL A 8 -7.75 7.15 12.44
N ALA A 9 -8.39 7.20 13.61
CA ALA A 9 -8.16 6.27 14.71
C ALA A 9 -9.52 5.87 15.28
N GLY A 10 -9.92 4.61 15.09
CA GLY A 10 -11.19 4.08 15.56
C GLY A 10 -11.62 2.83 14.80
N ASP A 11 -12.62 2.12 15.32
CA ASP A 11 -13.11 0.91 14.66
C ASP A 11 -14.34 1.17 13.80
N LYS A 12 -14.41 0.45 12.68
CA LYS A 12 -15.53 0.43 11.73
C LYS A 12 -15.85 1.80 11.12
N ALA A 13 -14.83 2.63 10.89
CA ALA A 13 -15.01 3.90 10.18
C ALA A 13 -15.16 3.67 8.68
N MET A 14 -16.06 4.42 8.04
CA MET A 14 -16.28 4.33 6.58
C MET A 14 -16.26 5.72 5.95
N PHE A 15 -15.57 5.81 4.82
CA PHE A 15 -15.45 7.03 4.02
C PHE A 15 -15.97 6.75 2.62
N TYR A 16 -16.90 7.58 2.16
CA TYR A 16 -17.52 7.44 0.84
C TYR A 16 -17.35 8.71 0.02
N ARG A 17 -16.75 8.58 -1.17
CA ARG A 17 -16.57 9.71 -2.11
C ARG A 17 -15.87 10.92 -1.49
N VAL A 18 -14.92 10.66 -0.59
CA VAL A 18 -14.09 11.69 0.03
C VAL A 18 -12.83 11.91 -0.80
N ARG A 19 -12.31 13.15 -0.79
CA ARG A 19 -10.99 13.49 -1.32
C ARG A 19 -10.05 13.81 -0.16
N VAL A 20 -8.93 13.09 -0.07
CA VAL A 20 -7.86 13.36 0.90
C VAL A 20 -6.62 13.75 0.11
N LEU A 21 -6.20 15.01 0.22
CA LEU A 21 -5.19 15.61 -0.66
C LEU A 21 -4.02 16.12 0.18
N GLY A 22 -2.81 15.74 -0.19
CA GLY A 22 -1.60 16.19 0.47
C GLY A 22 -0.36 15.91 -0.38
N THR A 23 0.79 15.81 0.30
CA THR A 23 2.07 15.46 -0.32
C THR A 23 2.69 14.30 0.46
N GLN A 24 3.57 14.58 1.42
CA GLN A 24 4.11 13.58 2.33
C GLN A 24 3.16 13.33 3.49
N ASP A 25 2.89 12.05 3.76
CA ASP A 25 2.10 11.56 4.91
C ASP A 25 0.66 12.10 4.92
N THR A 26 -0.01 12.02 3.77
CA THR A 26 -1.33 12.62 3.54
C THR A 26 -2.43 12.01 4.43
N LEU A 27 -2.54 10.68 4.44
CA LEU A 27 -3.53 9.93 5.20
C LEU A 27 -2.82 9.08 6.27
N LEU A 28 -2.94 9.51 7.52
CA LEU A 28 -2.57 8.70 8.67
C LEU A 28 -3.72 7.76 9.02
N ASP A 29 -3.69 6.59 8.41
CA ASP A 29 -4.60 5.47 8.65
C ASP A 29 -4.14 4.68 9.90
N ASP A 30 -4.31 5.31 11.06
CA ASP A 30 -3.58 5.04 12.29
C ASP A 30 -3.89 3.66 12.90
N THR A 31 -5.07 3.50 13.50
CA THR A 31 -5.46 2.30 14.25
C THR A 31 -6.94 2.00 14.10
N GLY A 32 -7.27 0.70 14.18
CA GLY A 32 -8.63 0.19 14.06
C GLY A 32 -8.93 -0.40 12.69
N SER A 33 -10.19 -0.31 12.26
CA SER A 33 -10.71 -0.96 11.05
C SER A 33 -11.47 0.03 10.18
N HIS A 34 -11.00 0.25 8.95
CA HIS A 34 -11.54 1.30 8.09
C HIS A 34 -11.90 0.80 6.69
N TYR A 35 -12.90 1.46 6.10
CA TYR A 35 -13.32 1.19 4.73
C TYR A 35 -13.42 2.49 3.92
N PHE A 36 -12.56 2.62 2.91
CA PHE A 36 -12.57 3.72 1.96
C PHE A 36 -13.20 3.24 0.65
N TYR A 37 -14.36 3.79 0.30
CA TYR A 37 -15.11 3.40 -0.89
C TYR A 37 -15.28 4.56 -1.87
N ARG A 38 -14.80 4.38 -3.09
CA ARG A 38 -14.85 5.40 -4.16
C ARG A 38 -14.21 6.73 -3.75
N CYS A 39 -13.18 6.66 -2.94
CA CYS A 39 -12.42 7.84 -2.49
C CYS A 39 -11.32 8.20 -3.48
N HIS A 40 -10.83 9.43 -3.36
CA HIS A 40 -9.66 9.91 -4.06
C HIS A 40 -8.61 10.29 -3.02
N ILE A 41 -7.44 9.66 -3.09
CA ILE A 41 -6.32 9.92 -2.17
C ILE A 41 -5.12 10.33 -2.99
N GLN A 42 -4.53 11.48 -2.70
CA GLN A 42 -3.44 12.07 -3.47
C GLN A 42 -2.25 12.39 -2.57
N GLY A 43 -1.05 12.00 -2.98
CA GLY A 43 0.20 12.43 -2.33
C GLY A 43 1.45 11.97 -3.06
N SER A 44 2.60 12.12 -2.42
CA SER A 44 3.92 11.83 -3.01
C SER A 44 4.72 10.79 -2.23
N VAL A 45 4.86 10.94 -0.91
CA VAL A 45 5.73 10.10 -0.07
C VAL A 45 4.92 9.52 1.08
N ASP A 46 4.93 8.20 1.21
CA ASP A 46 4.23 7.43 2.26
C ASP A 46 2.82 7.96 2.52
N PHE A 47 2.11 8.34 1.46
CA PHE A 47 0.96 9.21 1.61
C PHE A 47 -0.28 8.46 2.13
N ILE A 48 -0.22 7.14 2.25
CA ILE A 48 -1.11 6.30 3.04
C ILE A 48 -0.23 5.51 4.02
N PHE A 49 -0.31 5.82 5.31
CA PHE A 49 0.57 5.22 6.32
C PHE A 49 -0.13 4.99 7.64
N GLY A 50 0.36 4.03 8.42
CA GLY A 50 -0.23 3.68 9.71
C GLY A 50 -0.27 2.17 9.95
N ARG A 51 -1.14 1.75 10.88
CA ARG A 51 -1.16 0.39 11.43
C ARG A 51 -2.54 -0.26 11.35
N SER A 52 -3.53 0.37 10.75
CA SER A 52 -4.90 -0.14 10.75
C SER A 52 -5.07 -1.39 9.87
N ARG A 53 -6.28 -1.97 9.97
CA ARG A 53 -6.81 -2.95 9.02
C ARG A 53 -7.77 -2.23 8.08
N SER A 54 -7.32 -1.95 6.85
CA SER A 54 -8.08 -1.10 5.94
C SER A 54 -8.29 -1.71 4.57
N LEU A 55 -9.50 -1.49 4.05
CA LEU A 55 -9.88 -1.77 2.68
C LEU A 55 -10.08 -0.45 1.93
N TYR A 56 -9.40 -0.32 0.80
CA TYR A 56 -9.55 0.74 -0.18
C TYR A 56 -10.17 0.12 -1.43
N GLN A 57 -11.42 0.42 -1.73
CA GLN A 57 -12.16 -0.19 -2.84
C GLN A 57 -12.70 0.85 -3.82
N ASP A 58 -12.53 0.58 -5.12
CA ASP A 58 -12.95 1.48 -6.21
C ASP A 58 -12.35 2.88 -6.09
N CYS A 59 -11.19 3.01 -5.42
CA CYS A 59 -10.55 4.30 -5.15
C CYS A 59 -9.65 4.74 -6.31
N VAL A 60 -9.45 6.05 -6.41
CA VAL A 60 -8.36 6.64 -7.17
C VAL A 60 -7.24 6.99 -6.21
N ILE A 61 -6.06 6.41 -6.46
CA ILE A 61 -4.84 6.64 -5.70
C ILE A 61 -3.88 7.39 -6.64
N GLN A 62 -3.70 8.68 -6.40
CA GLN A 62 -3.00 9.57 -7.32
C GLN A 62 -1.63 9.99 -6.77
N SER A 63 -0.57 9.58 -7.45
CA SER A 63 0.79 10.07 -7.18
C SER A 63 0.97 11.48 -7.72
N THR A 64 1.59 12.34 -6.91
CA THR A 64 2.16 13.63 -7.31
C THR A 64 3.66 13.69 -7.02
N ALA A 65 4.33 12.54 -6.99
CA ALA A 65 5.78 12.48 -6.85
C ALA A 65 6.45 13.17 -8.06
N GLN A 66 7.52 13.91 -7.80
CA GLN A 66 8.36 14.52 -8.85
C GLN A 66 9.60 13.66 -9.14
N ASN A 67 10.22 13.12 -8.09
CA ASN A 67 11.41 12.27 -8.19
C ASN A 67 11.04 10.86 -7.75
N SER A 68 11.12 10.57 -6.45
CA SER A 68 10.77 9.28 -5.87
C SER A 68 9.67 9.43 -4.82
N GLY A 69 8.82 8.42 -4.72
CA GLY A 69 7.71 8.39 -3.78
C GLY A 69 7.34 6.98 -3.37
N ALA A 70 6.37 6.87 -2.47
CA ALA A 70 5.74 5.61 -2.13
C ALA A 70 4.27 5.82 -1.77
N ILE A 71 3.41 4.88 -2.17
CA ILE A 71 1.98 4.95 -1.87
C ILE A 71 1.73 4.59 -0.41
N ALA A 72 2.14 3.38 -0.03
CA ALA A 72 1.82 2.81 1.27
C ALA A 72 3.05 2.68 2.18
N ALA A 73 2.89 2.98 3.46
CA ALA A 73 3.86 2.65 4.51
C ALA A 73 3.13 2.00 5.70
N HIS A 74 2.92 0.68 5.62
CA HIS A 74 2.23 -0.07 6.66
C HIS A 74 3.19 -0.43 7.80
N HIS A 75 2.71 -0.31 9.03
CA HIS A 75 3.49 -0.58 10.23
C HIS A 75 2.80 -1.65 11.08
N ARG A 76 3.23 -2.88 10.83
CA ARG A 76 2.91 -4.08 11.61
C ARG A 76 4.19 -4.57 12.29
N ASP A 77 4.12 -4.85 13.57
CA ASP A 77 5.26 -5.28 14.39
C ASP A 77 5.29 -6.77 14.69
N SER A 78 4.17 -7.46 14.47
CA SER A 78 4.06 -8.89 14.78
C SER A 78 3.26 -9.65 13.72
N PRO A 79 3.61 -10.91 13.43
CA PRO A 79 2.83 -11.76 12.53
C PRO A 79 1.43 -12.04 13.08
N ASN A 80 1.22 -11.91 14.39
CA ASN A 80 -0.07 -12.14 15.04
C ASN A 80 -1.03 -10.94 14.93
N GLU A 81 -0.56 -9.77 14.48
CA GLU A 81 -1.43 -8.60 14.26
C GLU A 81 -2.23 -8.78 12.96
N ASP A 82 -3.56 -8.73 13.06
CA ASP A 82 -4.44 -8.82 11.89
C ASP A 82 -4.71 -7.44 11.27
N THR A 83 -3.62 -6.76 10.92
CA THR A 83 -3.60 -5.41 10.33
C THR A 83 -2.97 -5.44 8.95
N GLY A 84 -3.29 -4.47 8.10
CA GLY A 84 -2.77 -4.41 6.74
C GLY A 84 -3.62 -3.51 5.85
N PHE A 85 -3.06 -3.14 4.70
CA PHE A 85 -3.77 -2.37 3.69
C PHE A 85 -4.12 -3.24 2.49
N SER A 86 -5.38 -3.21 2.07
CA SER A 86 -5.87 -3.88 0.86
C SER A 86 -6.45 -2.86 -0.10
N PHE A 87 -5.90 -2.79 -1.31
CA PHE A 87 -6.38 -1.97 -2.41
C PHE A 87 -7.04 -2.89 -3.44
N VAL A 88 -8.34 -2.70 -3.68
CA VAL A 88 -9.15 -3.58 -4.53
C VAL A 88 -9.86 -2.76 -5.60
N ASN A 89 -9.65 -3.13 -6.87
CA ASN A 89 -10.26 -2.43 -8.01
C ASN A 89 -9.95 -0.91 -8.02
N CYS A 90 -8.76 -0.54 -7.56
CA CYS A 90 -8.32 0.85 -7.53
C CYS A 90 -7.64 1.26 -8.83
N LYS A 91 -7.63 2.55 -9.12
CA LYS A 91 -6.79 3.15 -10.16
C LYS A 91 -5.59 3.82 -9.50
N ILE A 92 -4.40 3.33 -9.81
CA ILE A 92 -3.12 3.87 -9.36
C ILE A 92 -2.55 4.70 -10.51
N ILE A 93 -2.67 6.02 -10.40
CA ILE A 93 -2.39 6.96 -11.49
C ILE A 93 -1.46 8.08 -11.03
N GLY A 94 -0.95 8.88 -11.96
CA GLY A 94 -0.30 10.15 -11.63
C GLY A 94 1.08 10.31 -12.24
N THR A 95 2.03 10.86 -11.48
CA THR A 95 3.37 11.23 -11.98
C THR A 95 4.50 10.70 -11.11
N GLY A 96 5.71 10.72 -11.69
CA GLY A 96 6.97 10.43 -11.00
C GLY A 96 7.29 8.94 -10.94
N TYR A 97 8.33 8.61 -10.18
CA TYR A 97 8.74 7.23 -9.91
C TYR A 97 8.26 6.82 -8.53
N ILE A 98 7.27 5.91 -8.45
CA ILE A 98 6.63 5.54 -7.19
C ILE A 98 6.77 4.06 -6.86
N TYR A 99 7.03 3.76 -5.59
CA TYR A 99 6.90 2.42 -5.03
C TYR A 99 5.46 2.17 -4.58
N LEU A 100 4.97 0.95 -4.78
CA LEU A 100 3.68 0.48 -4.25
C LEU A 100 3.64 0.56 -2.72
N GLY A 101 4.78 0.37 -2.07
CA GLY A 101 4.92 0.69 -0.67
C GLY A 101 6.30 0.43 -0.12
N ARG A 102 6.47 0.80 1.15
CA ARG A 102 7.68 0.61 1.92
C ARG A 102 7.36 0.03 3.28
N ALA A 103 8.23 -0.87 3.74
CA ALA A 103 8.04 -1.54 5.01
C ALA A 103 8.45 -0.64 6.19
N TRP A 104 7.48 0.11 6.72
CA TRP A 104 7.70 0.89 7.93
C TRP A 104 7.83 -0.03 9.15
N GLY A 105 6.94 -1.02 9.25
CA GLY A 105 7.02 -2.10 10.23
C GLY A 105 7.72 -3.35 9.72
N ASN A 106 8.26 -4.15 10.66
CA ASN A 106 8.98 -5.38 10.34
C ASN A 106 8.08 -6.46 9.70
N TYR A 107 6.76 -6.38 9.89
CA TYR A 107 5.78 -7.31 9.33
C TYR A 107 4.77 -6.63 8.40
N SER A 108 5.16 -5.48 7.82
CA SER A 108 4.34 -4.69 6.90
C SER A 108 3.59 -5.57 5.90
N ARG A 109 2.28 -5.31 5.75
CA ARG A 109 1.41 -6.06 4.85
C ARG A 109 0.59 -5.12 4.00
N THR A 110 0.80 -5.18 2.69
CA THR A 110 0.03 -4.38 1.71
C THR A 110 -0.24 -5.21 0.47
N VAL A 111 -1.51 -5.20 0.02
CA VAL A 111 -1.96 -5.95 -1.16
C VAL A 111 -2.66 -5.02 -2.13
N TYR A 112 -2.34 -5.15 -3.41
CA TYR A 112 -3.07 -4.54 -4.52
C TYR A 112 -3.67 -5.65 -5.39
N SER A 113 -4.98 -5.64 -5.59
CA SER A 113 -5.71 -6.68 -6.30
C SER A 113 -6.67 -6.07 -7.32
N TYR A 114 -6.60 -6.52 -8.57
CA TYR A 114 -7.40 -6.01 -9.69
C TYR A 114 -7.25 -4.50 -9.91
N CYS A 115 -6.11 -3.94 -9.56
CA CYS A 115 -5.83 -2.52 -9.75
C CYS A 115 -5.32 -2.23 -11.16
N HIS A 116 -5.67 -1.07 -11.68
CA HIS A 116 -5.04 -0.51 -12.87
C HIS A 116 -3.87 0.38 -12.44
N PHE A 117 -2.74 0.28 -13.14
CA PHE A 117 -1.53 1.05 -12.85
C PHE A 117 -1.12 1.83 -14.11
N ASP A 118 -0.87 3.13 -13.93
CA ASP A 118 -0.10 3.92 -14.89
C ASP A 118 1.36 3.46 -14.91
N ASP A 119 2.10 3.87 -15.94
CA ASP A 119 3.55 3.62 -16.08
C ASP A 119 4.38 4.56 -15.17
N ILE A 120 4.13 4.45 -13.87
CA ILE A 120 4.78 5.23 -12.80
C ILE A 120 5.44 4.34 -11.73
N ILE A 121 5.17 3.03 -11.77
CA ILE A 121 5.67 2.09 -10.76
C ILE A 121 7.15 1.83 -10.99
N THR A 122 7.98 2.15 -10.01
CA THR A 122 9.43 1.94 -10.05
C THR A 122 9.74 0.47 -9.87
N PRO A 123 10.40 -0.23 -10.81
CA PRO A 123 10.88 -1.59 -10.57
C PRO A 123 11.86 -1.63 -9.37
N PRO A 124 11.74 -2.58 -8.43
CA PRO A 124 10.93 -3.80 -8.48
C PRO A 124 9.47 -3.65 -8.01
N GLY A 125 9.03 -2.45 -7.67
CA GLY A 125 7.68 -2.12 -7.17
C GLY A 125 7.65 -1.83 -5.68
N TRP A 126 8.63 -2.30 -4.92
CA TRP A 126 8.71 -2.16 -3.46
C TRP A 126 10.09 -1.69 -3.00
N SER A 127 10.16 -1.05 -1.83
CA SER A 127 11.43 -0.68 -1.19
C SER A 127 11.46 -1.16 0.26
N ASP A 128 12.60 -1.75 0.65
CA ASP A 128 12.92 -2.27 1.98
C ASP A 128 13.46 -1.19 2.94
N TRP A 129 13.36 0.09 2.54
CA TRP A 129 13.92 1.23 3.28
C TRP A 129 15.43 1.12 3.53
N ASN A 130 16.19 0.42 2.67
CA ASN A 130 17.62 0.12 2.86
C ASN A 130 17.92 -0.70 4.12
N TYR A 131 16.95 -1.43 4.65
CA TYR A 131 17.14 -2.40 5.72
C TYR A 131 16.93 -3.81 5.15
N PRO A 132 18.00 -4.54 4.80
CA PRO A 132 17.89 -5.85 4.15
C PRO A 132 17.13 -6.87 5.01
N SER A 133 17.14 -6.72 6.33
CA SER A 133 16.35 -7.56 7.25
C SER A 133 14.83 -7.40 7.08
N ARG A 134 14.40 -6.38 6.34
CA ARG A 134 13.01 -6.12 5.96
C ARG A 134 12.75 -6.49 4.49
N GLN A 135 13.58 -7.34 3.89
CA GLN A 135 13.34 -7.80 2.53
C GLN A 135 11.95 -8.43 2.41
N ASN A 136 11.14 -7.85 1.55
CA ASN A 136 9.76 -8.25 1.30
C ASN A 136 9.72 -9.55 0.48
N ALA A 137 8.83 -10.48 0.81
CA ALA A 137 8.30 -11.36 -0.23
C ALA A 137 7.29 -10.56 -1.05
N SER A 138 7.64 -10.32 -2.30
CA SER A 138 6.72 -9.73 -3.27
C SER A 138 6.35 -10.79 -4.29
N PHE A 139 5.06 -11.10 -4.38
CA PHE A 139 4.54 -12.01 -5.39
C PHE A 139 3.68 -11.21 -6.37
N ALA A 140 3.99 -11.37 -7.65
CA ALA A 140 3.26 -10.75 -8.75
C ALA A 140 2.62 -11.86 -9.58
N SER A 141 1.29 -11.88 -9.64
CA SER A 141 0.54 -12.66 -10.63
C SER A 141 -0.24 -11.70 -11.52
N THR A 142 -0.75 -12.18 -12.65
CA THR A 142 -1.44 -11.36 -13.65
C THR A 142 -2.61 -10.58 -13.01
N GLY A 143 -2.38 -9.30 -12.69
CA GLY A 143 -3.37 -8.41 -12.05
C GLY A 143 -3.34 -8.33 -10.51
N GLN A 144 -2.34 -8.91 -9.83
CA GLN A 144 -2.22 -8.84 -8.37
C GLN A 144 -0.77 -8.63 -7.92
N TRP A 145 -0.58 -7.70 -6.99
CA TRP A 145 0.68 -7.46 -6.28
C TRP A 145 0.46 -7.68 -4.79
N ILE A 146 1.10 -8.70 -4.24
CA ILE A 146 1.10 -8.97 -2.80
C ILE A 146 2.49 -8.60 -2.27
N SER A 147 2.52 -7.81 -1.19
CA SER A 147 3.70 -7.68 -0.35
C SER A 147 3.38 -8.12 1.07
N GLU A 148 4.17 -9.07 1.56
CA GLU A 148 4.20 -9.41 2.97
C GLU A 148 5.66 -9.43 3.43
N ASN A 149 5.92 -8.71 4.52
CA ASN A 149 7.19 -8.83 5.22
C ASN A 149 7.02 -9.86 6.31
N THR A 150 7.78 -10.94 6.21
CA THR A 150 7.92 -11.91 7.28
C THR A 150 9.39 -11.89 7.70
N ASN A 151 9.68 -11.49 8.94
CA ASN A 151 11.01 -11.72 9.53
C ASN A 151 11.35 -13.23 9.62
N ALA A 152 10.42 -14.13 9.26
CA ALA A 152 10.70 -15.51 8.93
C ALA A 152 10.86 -15.61 7.40
N GLY A 153 12.04 -16.04 6.94
CA GLY A 153 12.38 -16.13 5.52
C GLY A 153 11.23 -16.66 4.67
N ALA A 154 10.74 -15.84 3.76
CA ALA A 154 9.64 -16.20 2.89
C ALA A 154 10.16 -17.09 1.76
N GLU A 155 9.66 -18.32 1.70
CA GLU A 155 9.77 -19.15 0.51
C GLU A 155 8.92 -18.53 -0.61
N GLU A 156 9.55 -18.38 -1.77
CA GLU A 156 8.91 -17.94 -3.01
C GLU A 156 7.89 -19.01 -3.44
N GLN A 157 6.61 -18.87 -3.07
CA GLN A 157 5.57 -19.77 -3.56
C GLN A 157 5.26 -19.46 -5.03
N LYS A 158 6.09 -20.00 -5.94
CA LYS A 158 5.71 -20.13 -7.36
C LYS A 158 4.62 -21.19 -7.45
N GLN A 159 3.38 -20.75 -7.66
CA GLN A 159 2.35 -21.67 -8.11
C GLN A 159 2.67 -22.05 -9.56
N GLU A 160 3.05 -23.31 -9.77
CA GLU A 160 3.38 -23.87 -11.07
C GLU A 160 2.23 -23.66 -12.07
N GLU A 161 2.59 -23.28 -13.29
CA GLU A 161 1.66 -23.09 -14.39
C GLU A 161 0.93 -24.40 -14.73
N GLY A 162 -0.40 -24.35 -14.62
CA GLY A 162 -1.30 -25.41 -15.03
C GLY A 162 -2.35 -24.92 -16.02
N CYS A 163 -1.96 -24.28 -17.12
CA CYS A 163 -2.84 -24.11 -18.28
C CYS A 163 -2.11 -24.46 -19.57
N ARG A 164 -2.10 -25.76 -19.89
CA ARG A 164 -2.16 -26.23 -21.28
C ARG A 164 -3.61 -26.14 -21.73
N GLY A 165 -3.86 -25.48 -22.86
CA GLY A 165 -5.15 -25.48 -23.55
C GLY A 165 -5.47 -24.13 -24.16
#